data_AF-A0A920ND44-F1
#
_entry.id   AF-A0A920ND44-F1
#
_cell.length_a   1.000
_cell.length_b   1.000
_cell.length_c   1.000
_cell.angle_alpha   90.00
_cell.angle_beta   90.00
_cell.angle_gamma   90.00
#
_symmetry.space_group_name_H-M   'P 1'
#
loop_
_entity.id
_entity.type
_entity.pdbx_description
1 polymer ?
#
loop_
_entity_poly.entity_id
_entity_poly.type
_entity_poly.pdbx_seq_one_letter_code
_entity_poly.pdbx_strand_id
1 'polypeptide(L)'
;MTVILNNWFTKNKSLAMSMGSVGFAVGTFIFVPKHCSNYYSRPTWLEINSNHRVDFLLYTHCSYIGKNVKNTPKEFGLVPDGEENTTEHEGIGSSSTNSPTDFSLGEALKEKVFWYVAIGQGPRQ
;
A
#
# COMPACT_ATOMS: atom_id res chain seq x y z
N MET A 1 1.71 2.97 -2.04
CA MET A 1 1.24 1.99 -1.02
C MET A 1 2.26 0.90 -0.73
N THR A 2 2.99 0.39 -1.73
CA THR A 2 3.82 -0.82 -1.61
C THR A 2 5.06 -0.68 -0.72
N VAL A 3 5.69 0.50 -0.66
CA VAL A 3 6.95 0.72 0.12
C VAL A 3 6.70 0.64 1.62
N ILE A 4 5.60 1.22 2.10
CA ILE A 4 5.24 1.19 3.54
C ILE A 4 5.01 -0.24 3.99
N LEU A 5 4.24 -1.03 3.23
CA LEU A 5 3.97 -2.43 3.57
C LEU A 5 5.23 -3.29 3.58
N ASN A 6 6.19 -3.02 2.69
CA ASN A 6 7.49 -3.71 2.67
C ASN A 6 8.31 -3.42 3.94
N ASN A 7 8.22 -2.20 4.46
CA ASN A 7 8.91 -1.79 5.68
C ASN A 7 8.27 -2.34 6.97
N TRP A 8 6.95 -2.61 6.96
CA TRP A 8 6.21 -3.06 8.15
C TRP A 8 6.13 -4.59 8.27
N PHE A 9 6.09 -5.31 7.14
CA PHE A 9 5.96 -6.77 7.13
C PHE A 9 7.17 -7.38 6.44
N THR A 10 7.91 -8.28 7.10
CA THR A 10 9.01 -9.02 6.46
C THR A 10 8.58 -10.42 6.05
N LYS A 11 7.83 -11.12 6.91
CA LYS A 11 7.38 -12.50 6.68
C LYS A 11 6.16 -12.60 5.75
N ASN A 12 5.15 -11.76 5.96
CA ASN A 12 3.85 -11.85 5.28
C ASN A 12 3.63 -10.74 4.23
N LYS A 13 4.70 -10.32 3.52
CA LYS A 13 4.67 -9.21 2.54
C LYS A 13 3.58 -9.34 1.49
N SER A 14 3.44 -10.53 0.90
CA SER A 14 2.47 -10.78 -0.17
C SER A 14 1.03 -10.64 0.31
N LEU A 15 0.72 -11.10 1.53
CA LEU A 15 -0.61 -10.98 2.13
C LEU A 15 -0.94 -9.51 2.46
N ALA A 16 0.01 -8.79 3.04
CA ALA A 16 -0.17 -7.36 3.33
C ALA A 16 -0.43 -6.55 2.04
N MET A 17 0.32 -6.84 0.97
CA MET A 17 0.13 -6.20 -0.34
C MET A 17 -1.22 -6.58 -0.96
N SER A 18 -1.63 -7.85 -0.92
CA SER A 18 -2.90 -8.29 -1.49
C SER A 18 -4.09 -7.68 -0.75
N MET A 19 -4.02 -7.55 0.58
CA MET A 19 -5.06 -6.88 1.37
C MET A 19 -5.24 -5.41 0.95
N GLY A 20 -4.12 -4.69 0.72
CA GLY A 20 -4.17 -3.33 0.20
C GLY A 20 -4.83 -3.23 -1.18
N SER A 21 -4.52 -4.18 -2.07
CA SER A 21 -5.14 -4.27 -3.39
C SER A 21 -6.63 -4.62 -3.33
N VAL A 22 -7.03 -5.53 -2.44
CA VAL A 22 -8.44 -5.90 -2.21
C VAL A 22 -9.24 -4.70 -1.73
N GLY A 23 -8.71 -3.92 -0.78
CA GLY A 23 -9.38 -2.69 -0.31
C GLY A 23 -9.65 -1.70 -1.44
N PHE A 24 -8.70 -1.53 -2.36
CA PHE A 24 -8.90 -0.68 -3.54
C PHE A 24 -9.98 -1.25 -4.49
N ALA A 25 -9.95 -2.55 -4.78
CA ALA A 25 -10.93 -3.19 -5.65
C ALA A 25 -12.35 -3.12 -5.08
N VAL A 26 -12.52 -3.44 -3.79
CA VAL A 26 -13.82 -3.36 -3.11
C VAL A 26 -14.31 -1.92 -3.04
N GLY A 27 -13.44 -0.97 -2.71
CA GLY A 27 -13.78 0.45 -2.68
C GLY A 27 -14.30 0.93 -4.04
N THR A 28 -13.54 0.71 -5.11
CA THR A 28 -13.95 1.16 -6.45
C THR A 28 -15.24 0.48 -6.92
N PHE A 29 -15.41 -0.81 -6.65
CA PHE A 29 -16.62 -1.55 -6.99
C PHE A 29 -17.89 -1.00 -6.31
N ILE A 30 -17.79 -0.47 -5.09
CA ILE A 30 -18.94 0.10 -4.38
C ILE A 30 -19.17 1.56 -4.81
N PHE A 31 -18.11 2.36 -4.87
CA PHE A 31 -18.23 3.81 -5.10
C PHE A 31 -18.57 4.15 -6.55
N VAL A 32 -17.99 3.45 -7.53
CA VAL A 32 -18.17 3.80 -8.96
C VAL A 32 -19.62 3.61 -9.42
N PRO A 33 -20.29 2.46 -9.18
CA PRO A 33 -21.69 2.28 -9.60
C PRO A 33 -22.64 3.23 -8.87
N LYS A 34 -22.38 3.53 -7.59
CA LYS A 34 -23.16 4.51 -6.82
C LYS A 34 -23.12 5.89 -7.47
N HIS A 35 -21.93 6.34 -7.88
CA HIS A 35 -21.77 7.61 -8.58
C HIS A 35 -22.42 7.60 -9.97
N CYS A 36 -22.27 6.49 -10.69
CA CYS A 36 -22.83 6.29 -12.02
C CYS A 36 -24.37 6.35 -12.04
N SER A 37 -25.05 5.66 -11.11
CA SER A 37 -26.52 5.62 -11.02
C SER A 37 -27.16 7.00 -10.84
N ASN A 38 -26.49 7.89 -10.09
CA ASN A 38 -26.94 9.26 -9.84
C ASN A 38 -26.76 10.19 -11.06
N TYR A 39 -25.94 9.82 -12.03
CA TYR A 39 -25.74 10.62 -13.24
C TYR A 39 -26.82 10.35 -14.30
N TYR A 40 -27.30 9.10 -14.39
CA TYR A 40 -28.34 8.71 -15.35
C TYR A 40 -29.75 9.08 -14.92
N SER A 41 -30.01 9.10 -13.60
CA SER A 41 -31.26 9.61 -13.04
C SER A 41 -31.09 11.10 -12.86
N ARG A 42 -31.93 11.97 -13.45
CA ARG A 42 -31.81 13.43 -13.26
C ARG A 42 -31.80 13.73 -11.75
N PRO A 43 -30.64 14.05 -11.15
CA PRO A 43 -30.54 14.00 -9.71
C PRO A 43 -31.22 15.23 -9.13
N THR A 44 -32.00 15.02 -8.08
CA THR A 44 -32.58 16.15 -7.35
C THR A 44 -31.45 16.89 -6.62
N TRP A 45 -31.55 18.21 -6.44
CA TRP A 45 -30.54 19.01 -5.73
C TRP A 45 -30.17 18.46 -4.33
N LEU A 46 -31.11 17.76 -3.67
CA LEU A 46 -30.91 17.05 -2.41
C LEU A 46 -29.96 15.84 -2.53
N GLU A 47 -30.05 15.07 -3.62
CA GLU A 47 -29.23 13.88 -3.88
C GLU A 47 -27.79 14.27 -4.21
N ILE A 48 -27.63 15.34 -5.00
CA ILE A 48 -26.33 15.94 -5.31
C ILE A 48 -25.65 16.41 -4.01
N ASN A 49 -26.35 17.17 -3.18
CA ASN A 49 -25.82 17.63 -1.89
C ASN A 49 -25.49 16.47 -0.94
N SER A 50 -26.26 15.38 -0.96
CA SER A 50 -25.99 14.22 -0.11
C SER A 50 -24.76 13.45 -0.53
N ASN A 51 -24.55 13.24 -1.82
CA ASN A 51 -23.36 12.56 -2.33
C ASN A 51 -22.08 13.35 -2.01
N HIS A 52 -22.08 14.67 -2.24
CA HIS A 52 -20.93 15.51 -1.92
C HIS A 52 -20.56 15.50 -0.43
N ARG A 53 -21.54 15.39 0.47
CA ARG A 53 -21.26 15.22 1.91
C ARG A 53 -20.54 13.90 2.21
N VAL A 54 -20.97 12.80 1.58
CA VAL A 54 -20.34 11.48 1.78
C VAL A 54 -18.92 11.48 1.22
N ASP A 55 -18.70 12.05 0.04
CA ASP A 55 -17.36 12.14 -0.55
C ASP A 55 -16.43 13.02 0.30
N PHE A 56 -16.94 14.13 0.83
CA PHE A 56 -16.19 15.01 1.72
C PHE A 56 -15.80 14.31 3.03
N LEU A 57 -16.74 13.57 3.65
CA LEU A 57 -16.45 12.78 4.84
C LEU A 57 -15.41 11.69 4.56
N LEU A 58 -15.50 11.01 3.42
CA LEU A 58 -14.50 10.01 3.02
C LEU A 58 -13.12 10.65 2.82
N TYR A 59 -13.06 11.77 2.10
CA TYR A 59 -11.81 12.50 1.85
C TYR A 59 -11.14 12.97 3.15
N THR A 60 -11.91 13.57 4.05
CA THR A 60 -11.39 14.03 5.35
C THR A 60 -10.91 12.86 6.21
N HIS A 61 -11.63 11.75 6.22
CA HIS A 61 -11.24 10.53 6.94
C HIS A 61 -9.96 9.92 6.36
N CYS A 62 -9.85 9.77 5.03
CA CYS A 62 -8.64 9.28 4.37
C CYS A 62 -7.43 10.21 4.61
N SER A 63 -7.65 11.53 4.57
CA SER A 63 -6.59 12.51 4.86
C SER A 63 -6.11 12.41 6.31
N TYR A 64 -7.03 12.22 7.25
CA TYR A 64 -6.69 12.01 8.66
C TYR A 64 -5.87 10.73 8.86
N ILE A 65 -6.29 9.61 8.28
CA ILE A 65 -5.54 8.35 8.35
C ILE A 65 -4.15 8.52 7.71
N GLY A 66 -4.07 9.13 6.53
CA GLY A 66 -2.81 9.34 5.82
C GLY A 66 -1.80 10.17 6.61
N LYS A 67 -2.24 11.13 7.42
CA LYS A 67 -1.37 11.92 8.31
C LYS A 67 -0.82 11.11 9.49
N ASN A 68 -1.53 10.07 9.92
CA ASN A 68 -1.16 9.25 11.07
C ASN A 68 -0.36 7.99 10.69
N VAL A 69 -0.40 7.57 9.42
CA VAL A 69 0.37 6.41 8.93
C VAL A 69 1.86 6.77 8.82
N LYS A 70 2.71 6.02 9.52
CA LYS A 70 4.18 6.16 9.45
C LYS A 70 4.79 5.13 8.50
N ASN A 71 5.92 5.51 7.90
CA ASN A 71 6.56 4.72 6.86
C ASN A 71 7.36 3.51 7.40
N THR A 72 7.75 3.55 8.66
CA THR A 72 8.52 2.48 9.32
C THR A 72 8.01 2.22 10.74
N PRO A 73 8.00 0.96 11.19
CA PRO A 73 7.59 0.60 12.55
C PRO A 73 8.53 1.18 13.63
N LYS A 74 9.78 1.47 13.24
CA LYS A 74 10.80 2.07 14.11
C LYS A 74 10.40 3.44 14.66
N GLU A 75 9.56 4.19 13.95
CA GLU A 75 9.01 5.48 14.43
C GLU A 75 8.10 5.32 15.66
N PHE A 76 7.57 4.12 15.90
CA PHE A 76 6.76 3.76 17.06
C PHE A 76 7.56 2.93 18.10
N GLY A 77 8.86 2.73 17.90
CA GLY A 77 9.67 1.82 18.71
C GLY A 77 9.32 0.33 18.51
N LEU A 78 8.63 -0.01 17.42
CA LEU A 78 8.22 -1.36 17.07
C LEU A 78 9.19 -1.98 16.06
N VAL A 79 9.33 -3.31 16.11
CA VAL A 79 10.12 -4.12 15.17
C VAL A 79 9.19 -4.63 14.05
N PRO A 80 9.62 -4.68 12.78
CA PRO A 80 8.80 -5.19 11.69
C PRO A 80 8.35 -6.65 11.91
N ASP A 81 7.15 -6.95 11.43
CA ASP A 81 6.52 -8.28 11.59
C ASP A 81 7.36 -9.37 10.91
N GLY A 82 8.01 -10.21 11.71
CA GLY A 82 8.88 -11.29 11.28
C GLY A 82 10.33 -11.21 11.76
N GLU A 83 10.73 -10.14 12.46
CA GLU A 83 12.01 -10.10 13.19
C GLU A 83 11.76 -10.20 14.71
N GLU A 84 12.41 -11.15 15.37
CA GLU A 84 12.44 -11.23 16.83
C GLU A 84 13.36 -10.11 17.36
N ASN A 85 13.03 -9.55 18.53
CA ASN A 85 13.94 -8.67 19.27
C ASN A 85 15.14 -9.51 19.71
N THR A 86 16.13 -9.71 18.85
CA THR A 86 17.40 -10.32 19.24
C THR A 86 18.19 -9.27 20.02
N THR A 87 17.79 -9.09 21.28
CA THR A 87 18.74 -8.70 22.31
C THR A 87 19.51 -9.99 22.63
N GLU A 88 20.84 -9.92 22.51
CA GLU A 88 21.82 -10.98 22.82
C GLU A 88 21.90 -12.17 21.85
N HIS A 89 22.89 -12.13 20.94
CA HIS A 89 24.09 -12.96 21.09
C HIS A 89 25.14 -12.61 20.02
N GLU A 90 26.32 -12.14 20.47
CA GLU A 90 27.56 -12.35 19.73
C GLU A 90 27.77 -13.87 19.57
N GLY A 91 27.91 -14.34 18.33
CA GLY A 91 28.09 -15.76 18.04
C GLY A 91 28.21 -16.02 16.54
N ILE A 92 29.46 -16.17 16.10
CA ILE A 92 29.90 -16.57 14.76
C ILE A 92 29.15 -17.83 14.28
N GLY A 93 28.60 -17.84 13.07
CA GLY A 93 28.30 -19.07 12.34
C GLY A 93 27.01 -19.11 11.51
N SER A 94 27.15 -18.76 10.22
CA SER A 94 26.32 -19.18 9.07
C SER A 94 24.86 -19.59 9.28
N SER A 95 23.93 -18.77 8.76
CA SER A 95 22.93 -19.23 7.79
C SER A 95 22.15 -18.05 7.18
N SER A 96 22.44 -17.78 5.91
CA SER A 96 21.61 -17.11 4.91
C SER A 96 20.31 -16.44 5.38
N THR A 97 20.41 -15.26 5.99
CA THR A 97 19.33 -14.29 5.96
C THR A 97 19.62 -13.36 4.80
N ASN A 98 18.78 -13.43 3.76
CA ASN A 98 18.74 -12.47 2.65
C ASN A 98 18.69 -11.04 3.21
N SER A 99 19.85 -10.41 3.42
CA SER A 99 19.92 -8.96 3.54
C SER A 99 19.51 -8.44 2.16
N PRO A 100 18.40 -7.70 2.02
CA PRO A 100 18.10 -7.08 0.75
C PRO A 100 19.28 -6.19 0.39
N THR A 101 20.01 -6.50 -0.67
CA THR A 101 20.97 -5.57 -1.25
C THR A 101 20.17 -4.36 -1.69
N ASP A 102 20.30 -3.27 -0.93
CA ASP A 102 19.65 -2.01 -1.23
C ASP A 102 20.28 -1.44 -2.50
N PHE A 103 19.55 -1.52 -3.61
CA PHE A 103 19.99 -0.96 -4.87
C PHE A 103 19.78 0.55 -4.86
N SER A 104 20.79 1.30 -5.29
CA SER A 104 20.60 2.69 -5.68
C SER A 104 19.65 2.77 -6.89
N LEU A 105 18.89 3.86 -7.01
CA LEU A 105 17.94 4.06 -8.13
C LEU A 105 18.63 3.90 -9.50
N GLY A 106 19.86 4.39 -9.63
CA GLY A 106 20.65 4.27 -10.86
C GLY A 106 21.15 2.85 -11.13
N GLU A 107 21.25 2.02 -10.10
CA GLU A 107 21.66 0.61 -10.19
C GLU A 107 20.46 -0.26 -10.56
N ALA A 108 19.30 -0.01 -9.94
CA ALA A 108 18.04 -0.70 -10.26
C ALA A 108 17.60 -0.49 -11.73
N LEU A 109 17.79 0.71 -12.29
CA LEU A 109 17.46 1.00 -13.69
C LEU A 109 18.36 0.29 -14.71
N LYS A 110 19.59 -0.04 -14.31
CA LYS A 110 20.52 -0.80 -15.15
C LYS A 110 20.21 -2.29 -15.13
N GLU A 111 19.40 -2.75 -14.19
CA GLU A 111 19.14 -4.18 -14.05
C GLU A 111 18.13 -4.74 -15.05
N LYS A 112 18.48 -5.89 -15.62
CA LYS A 112 17.63 -6.53 -16.64
C LYS A 112 16.31 -7.03 -16.07
N VAL A 113 16.35 -7.53 -14.83
CA VAL A 113 15.17 -8.04 -14.12
C VAL A 113 14.13 -6.94 -13.91
N PHE A 114 14.57 -5.69 -13.65
CA PHE A 114 13.68 -4.54 -13.55
C PHE A 114 12.85 -4.36 -14.81
N TRP A 115 13.49 -4.42 -16.00
CA TRP A 115 12.80 -4.25 -17.28
C TRP A 115 11.86 -5.41 -17.61
N TYR A 116 12.20 -6.64 -17.26
CA TYR A 116 11.27 -7.78 -17.44
C TYR A 116 9.99 -7.61 -16.62
N VAL A 117 10.11 -7.14 -15.37
CA VAL A 117 8.92 -6.84 -14.53
C VAL A 117 8.15 -5.64 -15.10
N ALA A 118 8.85 -4.57 -15.50
CA ALA A 118 8.21 -3.38 -16.05
C ALA A 118 7.41 -3.68 -17.33
N ILE A 119 7.97 -4.46 -18.24
CA ILE A 119 7.29 -4.89 -19.48
C ILE A 119 6.13 -5.83 -19.16
N GLY A 120 6.32 -6.76 -18.21
CA GLY A 120 5.27 -7.69 -17.79
C GLY A 120 4.05 -7.00 -17.17
N GLN A 121 4.23 -5.81 -16.58
CA GLN A 121 3.11 -5.03 -16.04
C GLN A 121 2.33 -4.27 -17.11
N GLY A 122 2.96 -3.94 -18.25
CA GLY A 122 2.35 -3.40 -19.48
C GLY A 122 1.53 -2.10 -19.32
N PRO A 123 1.35 -1.31 -20.38
CA PRO A 123 0.34 -0.25 -20.36
C PRO A 123 -1.04 -0.92 -20.38
N ARG A 124 -1.65 -1.11 -19.21
CA ARG A 124 -3.08 -1.41 -19.13
C ARG A 124 -3.83 -0.20 -19.70
N GLN A 125 -4.29 -0.33 -20.95
CA GLN A 125 -5.25 0.59 -21.57
C GLN A 125 -6.63 0.40 -20.95
#